data_AF-A0A0K8QNH7-F1
#
_entry.id   AF-A0A0K8QNH7-F1
#
_cell.length_a   1.000
_cell.length_b   1.000
_cell.length_c   1.000
_cell.angle_alpha   90.00
_cell.angle_beta   90.00
_cell.angle_gamma   90.00
#
_symmetry.space_group_name_H-M   'P 1'
#
loop_
_entity.id
_entity.type
_entity.pdbx_description
1 polymer ?
#
loop_
_entity_poly.entity_id
_entity_poly.type
_entity_poly.pdbx_seq_one_letter_code
_entity_poly.pdbx_strand_id
1 'polypeptide(L)'
;MLIIAACAGALGFAPGVPAQDAAAPATAATAPTVAGEAVASAHPAPAAAAAGPLRPVEMCLDPGRIRRWTAVDARDLAVQTGDNYYHVTLGSDCDGLKDGGMLMFRPTPATQGRMCGDAGEMVVPDSGQLCRVSAVQPLDKDGYKALLKGG
;
A
#
# COMPACT_ATOMS: atom_id res chain seq x y z
N MET A 1 53.57 -1.15 -9.00
CA MET A 1 53.18 -0.86 -10.40
C MET A 1 51.70 -0.55 -10.41
N LEU A 2 51.40 0.71 -10.68
CA LEU A 2 50.09 1.34 -10.62
C LEU A 2 49.63 1.51 -12.07
N ILE A 3 48.49 0.95 -12.47
CA ILE A 3 47.88 1.23 -13.77
C ILE A 3 46.54 1.91 -13.50
N ILE A 4 46.56 3.23 -13.61
CA ILE A 4 45.38 4.09 -13.71
C ILE A 4 44.95 4.02 -15.17
N ALA A 5 43.74 3.53 -15.44
CA ALA A 5 43.08 3.69 -16.73
C ALA A 5 41.80 4.50 -16.51
N ALA A 6 41.89 5.80 -16.80
CA ALA A 6 40.76 6.67 -16.98
C ALA A 6 40.29 6.60 -18.44
N CYS A 7 39.00 6.37 -18.66
CA CYS A 7 38.32 6.72 -19.91
C CYS A 7 37.00 7.41 -19.57
N ALA A 8 36.93 8.68 -19.98
CA ALA A 8 35.72 9.47 -20.06
C ALA A 8 34.96 9.13 -21.35
N GLY A 9 33.63 9.09 -21.30
CA GLY A 9 32.81 8.93 -22.51
C GLY A 9 31.30 8.85 -22.24
N ALA A 10 30.64 10.00 -22.40
CA ALA A 10 29.32 10.27 -22.98
C ALA A 10 28.06 9.42 -22.61
N LEU A 11 27.09 10.11 -21.98
CA LEU A 11 25.67 10.30 -22.39
C LEU A 11 24.93 9.16 -23.14
N GLY A 12 23.85 8.66 -22.52
CA GLY A 12 22.73 7.95 -23.16
C GLY A 12 21.80 7.32 -22.10
N PHE A 13 20.69 7.96 -21.72
CA PHE A 13 19.32 7.78 -22.22
C PHE A 13 18.69 6.37 -21.98
N ALA A 14 17.79 6.33 -20.99
CA ALA A 14 16.63 5.44 -20.77
C ALA A 14 16.79 3.90 -20.62
N PRO A 15 16.35 3.31 -19.49
CA PRO A 15 15.64 2.03 -19.48
C PRO A 15 14.14 2.32 -19.68
N GLY A 16 13.34 1.61 -20.48
CA GLY A 16 13.39 0.23 -20.90
C GLY A 16 11.92 -0.18 -21.04
N VAL A 17 11.36 -0.06 -22.25
CA VAL A 17 9.98 -0.42 -22.55
C VAL A 17 10.00 -1.76 -23.28
N PRO A 18 9.43 -2.86 -22.74
CA PRO A 18 9.26 -4.07 -23.53
C PRO A 18 8.08 -3.90 -24.49
N ALA A 19 8.40 -3.81 -25.78
CA ALA A 19 7.45 -3.98 -26.87
C ALA A 19 6.96 -5.44 -26.86
N GLN A 20 5.67 -5.60 -26.62
CA GLN A 20 4.95 -6.86 -26.76
C GLN A 20 4.48 -6.97 -28.22
N ASP A 21 4.78 -8.13 -28.81
CA ASP A 21 3.83 -9.02 -29.49
C ASP A 21 4.34 -9.51 -30.85
N ALA A 22 4.60 -10.81 -30.88
CA ALA A 22 4.93 -11.58 -32.05
C ALA A 22 3.81 -12.60 -32.30
N ALA A 23 3.41 -12.66 -33.56
CA ALA A 23 2.71 -13.75 -34.27
C ALA A 23 1.17 -13.81 -34.16
N ALA A 24 0.50 -13.58 -35.29
CA ALA A 24 -0.04 -14.66 -36.15
C ALA A 24 -0.85 -14.10 -37.36
N PRO A 25 -1.02 -14.89 -38.45
CA PRO A 25 -1.40 -14.39 -39.77
C PRO A 25 -2.92 -14.36 -40.05
N ALA A 26 -3.23 -13.64 -41.13
CA ALA A 26 -4.56 -13.40 -41.70
C ALA A 26 -5.32 -14.66 -42.13
N THR A 27 -6.61 -14.70 -41.79
CA THR A 27 -7.66 -15.38 -42.56
C THR A 27 -8.93 -14.52 -42.50
N ALA A 28 -9.48 -14.20 -43.68
CA ALA A 28 -10.68 -13.39 -43.86
C ALA A 28 -11.95 -14.27 -43.89
N ALA A 29 -13.04 -13.82 -43.27
CA ALA A 29 -14.43 -14.16 -43.66
C ALA A 29 -15.50 -13.31 -42.90
N THR A 30 -16.20 -12.47 -43.66
CA THR A 30 -17.66 -12.18 -43.70
C THR A 30 -18.53 -11.96 -42.43
N ALA A 31 -19.30 -10.85 -42.45
CA ALA A 31 -20.29 -10.25 -41.51
C ALA A 31 -21.56 -11.10 -41.21
N PRO A 32 -22.59 -10.66 -40.42
CA PRO A 32 -22.77 -9.47 -39.55
C PRO A 32 -23.27 -9.78 -38.11
N THR A 33 -22.95 -8.95 -37.10
CA THR A 33 -23.58 -9.06 -35.76
C THR A 33 -23.83 -7.69 -35.13
N VAL A 34 -25.06 -7.49 -34.68
CA VAL A 34 -25.52 -6.36 -33.87
C VAL A 34 -24.68 -6.24 -32.59
N ALA A 35 -24.02 -5.10 -32.42
CA ALA A 35 -23.20 -4.81 -31.25
C ALA A 35 -24.10 -4.45 -30.07
N GLY A 36 -24.37 -5.42 -29.20
CA GLY A 36 -24.69 -5.15 -27.80
C GLY A 36 -23.41 -4.71 -27.10
N GLU A 37 -23.32 -3.43 -26.77
CA GLU A 37 -22.18 -2.81 -26.11
C GLU A 37 -22.12 -3.27 -24.65
N ALA A 38 -21.43 -4.38 -24.41
CA ALA A 38 -21.06 -4.79 -23.06
C ALA A 38 -19.99 -3.81 -22.55
N VAL A 39 -20.44 -2.75 -21.88
CA VAL A 39 -19.57 -1.91 -21.06
C VAL A 39 -19.02 -2.77 -19.93
N ALA A 40 -17.86 -3.38 -20.17
CA ALA A 40 -16.99 -3.84 -19.11
C ALA A 40 -16.67 -2.60 -18.27
N SER A 41 -17.39 -2.43 -17.16
CA SER A 41 -17.00 -1.51 -16.10
C SER A 41 -15.64 -1.99 -15.60
N ALA A 42 -14.58 -1.47 -16.22
CA ALA A 42 -13.27 -1.43 -15.64
C ALA A 42 -13.44 -0.66 -14.33
N HIS A 43 -13.67 -1.39 -13.24
CA HIS A 43 -13.58 -0.84 -11.90
C HIS A 43 -12.15 -0.33 -11.80
N PRO A 44 -11.91 0.99 -11.69
CA PRO A 44 -10.57 1.46 -11.41
C PRO A 44 -10.19 0.81 -10.09
N ALA A 45 -9.20 -0.09 -10.13
CA ALA A 45 -8.55 -0.55 -8.93
C ALA A 45 -8.20 0.71 -8.12
N PRO A 46 -8.54 0.79 -6.82
CA PRO A 46 -8.19 1.96 -6.04
C PRO A 46 -6.69 2.15 -6.22
N ALA A 47 -6.32 3.28 -6.80
CA ALA A 47 -4.94 3.65 -6.97
C ALA A 47 -4.26 3.44 -5.63
N ALA A 48 -3.29 2.52 -5.58
CA ALA A 48 -2.41 2.38 -4.43
C ALA A 48 -1.94 3.79 -4.09
N ALA A 49 -2.39 4.31 -2.95
CA ALA A 49 -2.15 5.70 -2.60
C ALA A 49 -0.64 5.92 -2.61
N ALA A 50 -0.23 7.01 -3.24
CA ALA A 50 1.16 7.39 -3.41
C ALA A 50 1.92 7.20 -2.09
N ALA A 51 3.09 6.56 -2.18
CA ALA A 51 3.97 6.27 -1.05
C ALA A 51 4.47 7.57 -0.41
N GLY A 52 3.68 8.11 0.50
CA GLY A 52 3.94 9.32 1.25
C GLY A 52 2.99 9.42 2.44
N PRO A 53 3.37 10.16 3.49
CA PRO A 53 2.52 10.30 4.67
C PRO A 53 1.17 10.92 4.30
N LEU A 54 0.11 10.37 4.89
CA LEU A 54 -1.25 10.86 4.75
C LEU A 54 -1.34 12.31 5.24
N ARG A 55 -1.87 13.17 4.39
CA ARG A 55 -2.11 14.58 4.69
C ARG A 55 -3.48 14.97 4.17
N PRO A 56 -4.20 15.88 4.85
CA PRO A 56 -3.79 16.64 6.04
C PRO A 56 -3.86 15.81 7.36
N VAL A 57 -3.27 16.31 8.45
CA VAL A 57 -3.03 15.55 9.70
C VAL A 57 -4.34 15.14 10.40
N GLU A 58 -5.41 15.89 10.19
CA GLU A 58 -6.74 15.64 10.75
C GLU A 58 -7.35 14.33 10.22
N MET A 59 -6.95 13.91 9.02
CA MET A 59 -7.39 12.65 8.39
C MET A 59 -6.53 11.45 8.82
N CYS A 60 -5.47 11.67 9.59
CA CYS A 60 -4.63 10.60 10.10
C CYS A 60 -5.32 9.83 11.22
N LEU A 61 -4.93 8.56 11.33
CA LEU A 61 -5.43 7.65 12.34
C LEU A 61 -5.13 8.21 13.74
N ASP A 62 -6.15 8.32 14.58
CA ASP A 62 -6.03 8.74 15.97
C ASP A 62 -5.99 7.49 16.87
N PRO A 63 -4.83 7.14 17.47
CA PRO A 63 -4.70 5.97 18.33
C PRO A 63 -5.65 5.98 19.54
N GLY A 64 -5.97 7.16 20.08
CA GLY A 64 -6.87 7.32 21.22
C GLY A 64 -8.33 7.03 20.89
N ARG A 65 -8.68 6.96 19.60
CA ARG A 65 -10.03 6.63 19.11
C ARG A 65 -10.17 5.21 18.58
N ILE A 66 -9.11 4.41 18.62
CA ILE A 66 -9.14 3.02 18.17
C ILE A 66 -10.10 2.21 19.03
N ARG A 67 -11.04 1.53 18.38
CA ARG A 67 -12.01 0.63 19.02
C ARG A 67 -11.67 -0.82 18.77
N ARG A 68 -11.17 -1.12 17.58
CA ARG A 68 -10.76 -2.44 17.16
C ARG A 68 -9.62 -2.32 16.18
N TRP A 69 -8.73 -3.30 16.24
CA TRP A 69 -7.74 -3.55 15.21
C TRP A 69 -7.71 -5.04 14.92
N THR A 70 -7.21 -5.41 13.76
CA THR A 70 -7.05 -6.80 13.34
C THR A 70 -5.84 -6.87 12.43
N ALA A 71 -4.91 -7.76 12.76
CA ALA A 71 -3.81 -8.10 11.85
C ALA A 71 -4.38 -8.94 10.71
N VAL A 72 -4.24 -8.41 9.50
CA VAL A 72 -4.59 -9.10 8.26
C VAL A 72 -3.41 -9.98 7.85
N ASP A 73 -2.19 -9.44 7.95
CA ASP A 73 -0.96 -10.18 7.76
C ASP A 73 0.14 -9.71 8.75
N ALA A 74 1.38 -10.20 8.61
CA ALA A 74 2.54 -9.77 9.40
C ALA A 74 2.95 -8.32 9.11
N ARG A 75 2.40 -7.70 8.05
CA ARG A 75 2.67 -6.31 7.65
C ARG A 75 1.43 -5.44 7.57
N ASP A 76 0.24 -6.02 7.63
CA ASP A 76 -1.00 -5.32 7.31
C ASP A 76 -1.98 -5.37 8.47
N LEU A 77 -2.47 -4.19 8.84
CA LEU A 77 -3.39 -3.99 9.94
C LEU A 77 -4.64 -3.27 9.45
N ALA A 78 -5.79 -3.84 9.78
CA ALA A 78 -7.08 -3.20 9.63
C ALA A 78 -7.48 -2.55 10.95
N VAL A 79 -7.62 -1.24 10.99
CA VAL A 79 -7.94 -0.47 12.21
C VAL A 79 -9.28 0.24 12.06
N GLN A 80 -10.10 0.21 13.11
CA GLN A 80 -11.40 0.88 13.17
C GLN A 80 -11.42 1.95 14.28
N THR A 81 -11.80 3.17 13.93
CA THR A 81 -12.03 4.29 14.86
C THR A 81 -13.45 4.84 14.68
N GLY A 82 -14.43 4.21 15.34
CA GLY A 82 -15.85 4.54 15.14
C GLY A 82 -16.30 4.21 13.71
N ASP A 83 -16.75 5.22 12.97
CA ASP A 83 -17.20 5.08 11.58
C ASP A 83 -16.07 5.17 10.53
N ASN A 84 -14.84 5.46 10.97
CA ASN A 84 -13.67 5.52 10.08
C ASN A 84 -12.87 4.23 10.16
N TYR A 85 -12.35 3.80 9.01
CA TYR A 85 -11.53 2.61 8.87
C TYR A 85 -10.20 2.98 8.24
N TYR A 86 -9.15 2.26 8.62
CA TYR A 86 -7.80 2.50 8.14
C TYR A 86 -7.10 1.19 7.84
N HIS A 87 -6.29 1.20 6.80
CA HIS A 87 -5.26 0.21 6.53
C HIS A 87 -3.93 0.80 6.96
N VAL A 88 -3.26 0.13 7.88
CA VAL A 88 -1.92 0.48 8.32
C VAL A 88 -0.97 -0.59 7.79
N THR A 89 -0.01 -0.16 6.97
CA THR A 89 1.01 -1.03 6.40
C THR A 89 2.34 -0.78 7.08
N LEU A 90 3.01 -1.86 7.47
CA LEU A 90 4.32 -1.85 8.10
C LEU A 90 5.43 -2.04 7.05
N GLY A 91 6.62 -1.50 7.35
CA GLY A 91 7.76 -1.60 6.43
C GLY A 91 8.40 -2.98 6.36
N SER A 92 8.16 -3.81 7.38
CA SER A 92 8.75 -5.14 7.54
C SER A 92 7.77 -6.05 8.29
N ASP A 93 8.01 -7.36 8.22
CA ASP A 93 7.26 -8.33 9.02
C ASP A 93 7.43 -8.05 10.52
N CYS A 94 6.30 -8.01 11.21
CA CYS A 94 6.20 -7.69 12.62
C CYS A 94 5.83 -8.95 13.41
N ASP A 95 6.79 -9.51 14.14
CA ASP A 95 6.57 -10.69 14.96
C ASP A 95 5.66 -10.35 16.15
N GLY A 96 4.69 -11.20 16.47
CA GLY A 96 3.67 -10.92 17.47
C GLY A 96 2.43 -10.19 16.95
N LEU A 97 2.40 -9.78 15.67
CA LEU A 97 1.28 -9.01 15.15
C LEU A 97 0.01 -9.85 14.95
N LYS A 98 0.18 -11.08 14.43
CA LYS A 98 -0.93 -12.02 14.13
C LYS A 98 -1.55 -12.63 15.38
N ASP A 99 -0.87 -12.57 16.52
CA ASP A 99 -1.33 -13.15 17.78
C ASP A 99 -2.48 -12.35 18.41
N GLY A 100 -2.78 -11.15 17.89
CA GLY A 100 -3.99 -10.40 18.24
C GLY A 100 -3.98 -9.83 19.67
N GLY A 101 -2.79 -9.65 20.26
CA GLY A 101 -2.57 -9.25 21.65
C GLY A 101 -2.83 -7.76 21.96
N MET A 102 -1.93 -7.13 22.72
CA MET A 102 -1.93 -5.69 22.92
C MET A 102 -1.14 -5.02 21.78
N LEU A 103 -1.62 -3.88 21.27
CA LEU A 103 -0.91 -3.12 20.25
C LEU A 103 -0.77 -1.66 20.68
N MET A 104 0.46 -1.19 20.78
CA MET A 104 0.79 0.18 21.13
C MET A 104 1.22 0.94 19.89
N PHE A 105 0.48 2.01 19.58
CA PHE A 105 0.84 2.94 18.52
C PHE A 105 1.75 4.04 19.07
N ARG A 106 2.82 4.35 18.35
CA ARG A 106 3.84 5.35 18.69
C ARG A 106 3.87 6.40 17.58
N PRO A 107 2.99 7.40 17.64
CA PRO A 107 2.99 8.53 16.71
C PRO A 107 4.20 9.43 16.96
N THR A 108 4.53 10.27 15.97
CA THR A 108 5.58 11.29 16.11
C THR A 108 5.00 12.60 16.67
N PRO A 109 5.82 13.47 17.27
CA PRO A 109 5.35 14.79 17.71
C PRO A 109 4.90 15.68 16.54
N ALA A 110 5.38 15.42 15.32
CA ALA A 110 5.05 16.18 14.11
C ALA A 110 3.58 16.02 13.68
N THR A 111 2.95 14.91 14.06
CA THR A 111 1.57 14.56 13.69
C THR A 111 0.58 14.78 14.84
N GLN A 112 0.98 15.51 15.88
CA GLN A 112 0.13 15.83 17.05
C GLN A 112 -0.48 14.58 17.71
N GLY A 113 0.26 13.47 17.73
CA GLY A 113 -0.19 12.21 18.32
C GLY A 113 -1.05 11.33 17.41
N ARG A 114 -1.12 11.63 16.10
CA ARG A 114 -1.80 10.81 15.09
C ARG A 114 -0.82 9.98 14.27
N MET A 115 -1.29 8.92 13.63
CA MET A 115 -0.51 8.05 12.75
C MET A 115 -0.83 8.39 11.30
N CYS A 116 0.13 8.99 10.59
CA CYS A 116 -0.01 9.41 9.19
C CYS A 116 0.77 8.52 8.21
N GLY A 117 1.56 7.56 8.66
CA GLY A 117 2.60 6.89 7.86
C GLY A 117 3.87 7.73 7.74
N ASP A 118 4.13 8.63 8.69
CA ASP A 118 5.32 9.46 8.72
C ASP A 118 6.57 8.67 9.17
N ALA A 119 7.75 9.15 8.79
CA ALA A 119 8.99 8.49 9.18
C ALA A 119 9.20 8.57 10.71
N GLY A 120 9.38 7.42 11.34
CA GLY A 120 9.55 7.31 12.80
C GLY A 120 8.27 6.94 13.56
N GLU A 121 7.14 6.81 12.86
CA GLU A 121 5.95 6.20 13.45
C GLU A 121 6.12 4.69 13.59
N MET A 122 5.75 4.15 14.75
CA MET A 122 5.94 2.74 15.07
C MET A 122 4.67 2.11 15.63
N VAL A 123 4.55 0.81 15.43
CA VAL A 123 3.60 -0.09 16.08
C VAL A 123 4.40 -1.06 16.91
N VAL A 124 3.96 -1.30 18.15
CA VAL A 124 4.63 -2.19 19.09
C VAL A 124 3.60 -3.23 19.56
N PRO A 125 3.68 -4.48 19.08
CA PRO A 125 2.86 -5.57 19.60
C PRO A 125 3.32 -5.97 21.01
N ASP A 126 2.62 -6.90 21.64
CA ASP A 126 2.93 -7.33 23.01
C ASP A 126 4.32 -8.01 23.13
N SER A 127 4.82 -8.57 22.03
CA SER A 127 6.20 -9.07 21.91
C SER A 127 7.27 -7.99 22.18
N GLY A 128 6.90 -6.71 22.08
CA GLY A 128 7.78 -5.57 22.26
C GLY A 128 8.58 -5.19 21.01
N GLN A 129 8.37 -5.86 19.88
CA GLN A 129 9.06 -5.52 18.63
C GLN A 129 8.68 -4.11 18.14
N LEU A 130 9.69 -3.32 17.75
CA LEU A 130 9.47 -2.00 17.15
C LEU A 130 9.24 -2.13 15.64
N CYS A 131 7.99 -2.05 15.21
CA CYS A 131 7.62 -2.20 13.80
C CYS A 131 7.32 -0.85 13.18
N ARG A 132 8.13 -0.45 12.19
CA ARG A 132 7.97 0.84 11.51
C ARG A 132 6.71 0.84 10.64
N VAL A 133 5.93 1.90 10.76
CA VAL A 133 4.81 2.16 9.84
C VAL A 133 5.36 2.74 8.54
N SER A 134 4.91 2.17 7.43
CA SER A 134 5.26 2.62 6.08
C SER A 134 4.16 3.43 5.43
N ALA A 135 2.89 3.10 5.69
CA ALA A 135 1.76 3.83 5.15
C ALA A 135 0.54 3.72 6.07
N VAL A 136 -0.28 4.76 6.07
CA VAL A 136 -1.62 4.75 6.67
C VAL A 136 -2.58 5.25 5.60
N GLN A 137 -3.55 4.42 5.24
CA GLN A 137 -4.52 4.74 4.22
C GLN A 137 -5.94 4.65 4.79
N PRO A 138 -6.78 5.69 4.65
CA PRO A 138 -8.18 5.60 5.03
C PRO A 138 -8.91 4.64 4.10
N LEU A 139 -9.83 3.88 4.67
CA LEU A 139 -10.71 2.95 3.98
C LEU A 139 -12.16 3.31 4.25
N ASP A 140 -13.02 3.04 3.28
CA ASP A 140 -14.45 2.91 3.53
C ASP A 140 -14.77 1.55 4.18
N LYS A 141 -16.03 1.39 4.60
CA LYS A 141 -16.50 0.20 5.31
C LYS A 141 -16.39 -1.07 4.47
N ASP A 142 -16.62 -0.99 3.16
CA ASP A 142 -16.54 -2.14 2.28
C ASP A 142 -15.09 -2.51 1.99
N GLY A 143 -14.21 -1.52 1.82
CA GLY A 143 -12.76 -1.71 1.78
C GLY A 143 -12.22 -2.41 3.02
N TYR A 144 -12.61 -1.97 4.21
CA TYR A 144 -12.23 -2.61 5.48
C TYR A 144 -12.69 -4.08 5.55
N LYS A 145 -13.95 -4.35 5.17
CA LYS A 145 -14.48 -5.72 5.14
C LYS A 145 -13.83 -6.59 4.08
N ALA A 146 -13.38 -6.03 2.96
CA ALA A 146 -12.66 -6.75 1.93
C ALA A 146 -11.27 -7.14 2.43
N LEU A 147 -10.57 -6.18 3.06
CA LEU A 147 -9.26 -6.40 3.65
C LEU A 147 -9.27 -7.53 4.69
N LEU A 148 -10.27 -7.55 5.58
CA LEU A 148 -10.44 -8.62 6.58
C LEU A 148 -10.74 -10.02 6.01
N LYS A 149 -11.21 -10.14 4.76
CA LYS A 149 -11.49 -11.45 4.14
C LYS A 149 -10.29 -12.01 3.38
N GLY A 150 -9.29 -11.18 3.10
CA GLY A 150 -8.15 -11.53 2.26
C GLY A 150 -6.89 -11.98 3.00
N GLY A 151 -6.89 -11.94 4.35
CA GLY A 151 -5.83 -12.49 5.21
C GLY A 151 -6.27 -13.80 5.85
#